data_AF-A0A9D5M1L5-F1
#
_entry.id   AF-A0A9D5M1L5-F1
#
_cell.length_a   1.000
_cell.length_b   1.000
_cell.length_c   1.000
_cell.angle_alpha   90.00
_cell.angle_beta   90.00
_cell.angle_gamma   90.00
#
_symmetry.space_group_name_H-M   'P 1'
#
loop_
_entity.id
_entity.type
_entity.pdbx_description
1 polymer ?
#
loop_
_entity_poly.entity_id
_entity_poly.type
_entity_poly.pdbx_seq_one_letter_code
_entity_poly.pdbx_strand_id
1 'polypeptide(L)'
;MKRLVCILLAVLAAAAALSGCGKKEEPDYYMQGYDAVKAGKYEEALEAFETAAKQGDEQAETAAEIVSGYLNAQEAYMLGNLESAKAFLKEIPENYKYYAIGEDIDALRQKVYSGNMEEVPEEPKESDPPATDRPEMTEESKLSVEKEEEFSRREETDLELQQIHELIKSGYLDQAKERLNSLPSDMTDGQRQKAEQYRSELSDQQKNDTQENKKSDTDFTPEKAAEYVRRQYQLEGDLGDGLVAKYDADGNKYYELMIQSGSGDDAEILTLHVFGDGTVQVTDRR
;
A
#
# COMPACT_ATOMS: atom_id res chain seq x y z
N MET A 1 55.13 -4.83 -24.47
CA MET A 1 54.12 -5.85 -24.10
C MET A 1 53.72 -5.86 -22.62
N LYS A 2 54.61 -5.58 -21.65
CA LYS A 2 54.25 -5.56 -20.20
C LYS A 2 53.30 -4.43 -19.76
N ARG A 3 53.24 -3.30 -20.49
CA ARG A 3 52.36 -2.16 -20.14
C ARG A 3 50.90 -2.30 -20.57
N LEU A 4 50.61 -3.17 -21.55
CA LEU A 4 49.24 -3.44 -22.02
C LEU A 4 48.50 -4.46 -21.15
N VAL A 5 49.23 -5.39 -20.52
CA VAL A 5 48.66 -6.41 -19.61
C VAL A 5 48.19 -5.81 -18.28
N CYS A 6 48.87 -4.76 -17.78
CA CYS A 6 48.47 -4.11 -16.53
C CYS A 6 47.20 -3.25 -16.66
N ILE A 7 46.93 -2.67 -17.84
CA ILE A 7 45.72 -1.85 -18.06
C ILE A 7 44.47 -2.75 -18.17
N LEU A 8 44.60 -3.92 -18.78
CA LEU A 8 43.48 -4.87 -18.91
C LEU A 8 43.10 -5.51 -17.57
N LEU A 9 44.06 -5.67 -16.65
CA LEU A 9 43.82 -6.15 -15.27
C LEU A 9 43.19 -5.08 -14.36
N ALA A 10 43.47 -3.79 -14.59
CA ALA A 10 42.86 -2.70 -13.82
C ALA A 10 41.38 -2.46 -14.20
N VAL A 11 41.01 -2.67 -15.47
CA VAL A 11 39.62 -2.55 -15.93
C VAL A 11 38.76 -3.73 -15.45
N LEU A 12 39.34 -4.94 -15.33
CA LEU A 12 38.62 -6.07 -14.73
C LEU A 12 38.41 -5.94 -13.21
N ALA A 13 39.30 -5.22 -12.50
CA ALA A 13 39.16 -4.97 -11.06
C ALA A 13 38.14 -3.86 -10.74
N ALA A 14 37.87 -2.93 -11.66
CA ALA A 14 36.88 -1.87 -11.47
C ALA A 14 35.42 -2.34 -11.68
N ALA A 15 35.20 -3.45 -12.39
CA ALA A 15 33.86 -4.01 -12.60
C ALA A 15 33.28 -4.73 -11.36
N ALA A 16 34.11 -5.06 -10.36
CA ALA A 16 33.67 -5.72 -9.13
C ALA A 16 33.31 -4.75 -7.99
N ALA A 17 33.55 -3.44 -8.15
CA ALA A 17 33.31 -2.43 -7.11
C ALA A 17 32.01 -1.63 -7.31
N LEU A 18 31.25 -1.89 -8.37
CA LEU A 18 29.94 -1.27 -8.65
C LEU A 18 28.75 -2.15 -8.27
N SER A 19 28.97 -3.21 -7.51
CA SER A 19 27.91 -3.88 -6.75
C SER A 19 27.61 -3.05 -5.51
N GLY A 20 27.08 -1.84 -5.72
CA GLY A 20 26.48 -1.07 -4.65
C GLY A 20 25.47 -1.96 -3.93
N CYS A 21 25.70 -2.19 -2.64
CA CYS A 21 24.71 -2.73 -1.72
C CYS A 21 23.54 -1.74 -1.61
N GLY A 22 22.77 -1.55 -2.68
CA GLY A 22 21.38 -1.18 -2.53
C GLY A 22 20.74 -2.38 -1.87
N LYS A 23 20.28 -2.23 -0.62
CA LYS A 23 19.31 -3.17 -0.07
C LYS A 23 18.20 -3.24 -1.12
N LYS A 24 18.12 -4.35 -1.86
CA LYS A 24 16.92 -4.60 -2.67
C LYS A 24 15.80 -4.56 -1.65
N GLU A 25 14.88 -3.62 -1.81
CA GLU A 25 13.62 -3.68 -1.07
C GLU A 25 13.10 -5.09 -1.25
N GLU A 26 12.91 -5.79 -0.13
CA GLU A 26 12.32 -7.11 -0.20
C GLU A 26 10.94 -6.94 -0.83
N PRO A 27 10.59 -7.79 -1.82
CA PRO A 27 9.30 -7.68 -2.48
C PRO A 27 8.17 -7.75 -1.45
N ASP A 28 7.26 -6.78 -1.50
CA ASP A 28 6.03 -6.81 -0.71
C ASP A 28 5.10 -7.87 -1.32
N TYR A 29 5.13 -9.06 -0.73
CA TYR A 29 4.37 -10.21 -1.21
C TYR A 29 2.87 -10.06 -0.93
N TYR A 30 2.47 -9.30 0.10
CA TYR A 30 1.06 -9.02 0.34
C TYR A 30 0.48 -8.18 -0.80
N MET A 31 1.16 -7.10 -1.17
CA MET A 31 0.72 -6.23 -2.27
C MET A 31 0.70 -6.96 -3.62
N GLN A 32 1.66 -7.85 -3.89
CA GLN A 32 1.62 -8.70 -5.08
C GLN A 32 0.39 -9.63 -5.10
N GLY A 33 0.07 -10.24 -3.96
CA GLY A 33 -1.13 -11.07 -3.84
C GLY A 33 -2.40 -10.26 -4.07
N TYR A 34 -2.48 -9.07 -3.48
CA TYR A 34 -3.59 -8.14 -3.67
C TYR A 34 -3.78 -7.75 -5.14
N ASP A 35 -2.71 -7.35 -5.82
CA ASP A 35 -2.75 -6.98 -7.25
C ASP A 35 -3.15 -8.18 -8.13
N ALA A 36 -2.69 -9.39 -7.79
CA ALA A 36 -3.08 -10.61 -8.49
C ALA A 36 -4.57 -10.94 -8.31
N VAL A 37 -5.15 -10.75 -7.11
CA VAL A 37 -6.61 -10.89 -6.90
C VAL A 37 -7.37 -9.91 -7.78
N LYS A 38 -6.96 -8.64 -7.84
CA LYS A 38 -7.61 -7.63 -8.69
C LYS A 38 -7.52 -7.96 -10.18
N ALA A 39 -6.50 -8.71 -10.58
CA ALA A 39 -6.32 -9.20 -11.94
C ALA A 39 -7.07 -10.53 -12.22
N GLY A 40 -7.81 -11.08 -11.25
CA GLY A 40 -8.49 -12.38 -11.36
C GLY A 40 -7.53 -13.58 -11.39
N LYS A 41 -6.28 -13.39 -10.93
CA LYS A 41 -5.22 -14.39 -10.97
C LYS A 41 -5.04 -15.06 -9.61
N TYR A 42 -6.04 -15.84 -9.20
CA TYR A 42 -6.12 -16.35 -7.83
C TYR A 42 -5.01 -17.33 -7.45
N GLU A 43 -4.48 -18.12 -8.40
CA GLU A 43 -3.35 -19.02 -8.15
C GLU A 43 -2.05 -18.25 -7.85
N GLU A 44 -1.75 -17.21 -8.66
CA GLU A 44 -0.63 -16.29 -8.42
C GLU A 44 -0.82 -15.54 -7.08
N ALA A 45 -2.06 -15.12 -6.79
CA ALA A 45 -2.38 -14.46 -5.54
C ALA A 45 -2.15 -15.35 -4.32
N LEU A 46 -2.57 -16.61 -4.38
CA LEU A 46 -2.39 -17.57 -3.29
C LEU A 46 -0.90 -17.79 -2.98
N GLU A 47 -0.07 -17.98 -4.02
CA GLU A 47 1.38 -18.15 -3.84
C GLU A 47 2.03 -16.94 -3.16
N ALA A 48 1.64 -15.72 -3.56
CA ALA A 48 2.13 -14.49 -2.97
C ALA A 48 1.69 -14.33 -1.51
N PHE A 49 0.41 -14.53 -1.20
CA PHE A 49 -0.10 -14.46 0.17
C PHE A 49 0.52 -15.51 1.09
N GLU A 50 0.67 -16.76 0.64
CA GLU A 50 1.38 -17.77 1.43
C GLU A 50 2.84 -17.38 1.71
N THR A 51 3.49 -16.71 0.76
CA THR A 51 4.86 -16.25 0.92
C THR A 51 4.96 -15.13 1.96
N ALA A 52 4.03 -14.16 1.93
CA ALA A 52 3.92 -13.13 2.97
C ALA A 52 3.57 -13.74 4.35
N ALA A 53 2.65 -14.71 4.40
CA ALA A 53 2.27 -15.39 5.64
C ALA A 53 3.46 -16.13 6.27
N LYS A 54 4.28 -16.80 5.45
CA LYS A 54 5.55 -17.43 5.90
C LYS A 54 6.56 -16.43 6.46
N GLN A 55 6.43 -15.15 6.13
CA GLN A 55 7.25 -14.05 6.66
C GLN A 55 6.64 -13.40 7.92
N GLY A 56 5.49 -13.90 8.39
CA GLY A 56 4.84 -13.45 9.62
C GLY A 56 3.73 -12.42 9.42
N ASP A 57 3.25 -12.24 8.19
CA ASP A 57 2.09 -11.38 7.92
C ASP A 57 0.77 -12.13 8.20
N GLU A 58 0.13 -11.82 9.32
CA GLU A 58 -1.15 -12.41 9.74
C GLU A 58 -2.31 -12.05 8.78
N GLN A 59 -2.25 -10.88 8.12
CA GLN A 59 -3.26 -10.50 7.13
C GLN A 59 -3.11 -11.34 5.87
N ALA A 60 -1.88 -11.64 5.47
CA ALA A 60 -1.59 -12.53 4.36
C ALA A 60 -2.08 -13.97 4.62
N GLU A 61 -2.00 -14.45 5.86
CA GLU A 61 -2.55 -15.76 6.24
C GLU A 61 -4.07 -15.81 6.00
N THR A 62 -4.80 -14.80 6.48
CA THR A 62 -6.25 -14.69 6.25
C THR A 62 -6.58 -14.59 4.75
N ALA A 63 -5.81 -13.79 4.00
CA ALA A 63 -5.99 -13.64 2.56
C ALA A 63 -5.76 -14.97 1.81
N ALA A 64 -4.73 -15.73 2.19
CA ALA A 64 -4.43 -17.04 1.63
C ALA A 64 -5.57 -18.04 1.92
N GLU A 65 -6.13 -18.06 3.14
CA GLU A 65 -7.26 -18.92 3.49
C GLU A 65 -8.49 -18.62 2.62
N ILE A 66 -8.82 -17.34 2.42
CA ILE A 66 -9.95 -16.92 1.59
C ILE A 66 -9.75 -17.36 0.13
N VAL A 67 -8.59 -17.05 -0.45
CA VAL A 67 -8.29 -17.37 -1.85
C VAL A 67 -8.26 -18.89 -2.07
N SER A 68 -7.64 -19.65 -1.17
CA SER A 68 -7.62 -21.11 -1.20
C SER A 68 -9.03 -21.70 -1.09
N GLY A 69 -9.85 -21.21 -0.15
CA GLY A 69 -11.23 -21.66 -0.01
C GLY A 69 -12.07 -21.42 -1.27
N TYR A 70 -11.89 -20.27 -1.93
CA TYR A 70 -12.52 -19.98 -3.22
C TYR A 70 -12.07 -20.95 -4.33
N LEU A 71 -10.75 -21.14 -4.50
CA LEU A 71 -10.20 -22.04 -5.52
C LEU A 71 -10.69 -23.47 -5.34
N ASN A 72 -10.66 -24.00 -4.11
CA ASN A 72 -11.17 -25.34 -3.80
C ASN A 72 -12.68 -25.47 -4.08
N ALA A 73 -13.46 -24.44 -3.73
CA ALA A 73 -14.89 -24.41 -4.03
C ALA A 73 -15.17 -24.39 -5.54
N GLN A 74 -14.40 -23.59 -6.28
CA GLN A 74 -14.53 -23.46 -7.73
C GLN A 74 -14.21 -24.77 -8.42
N GLU A 75 -13.09 -25.41 -8.07
CA GLU A 75 -12.71 -26.72 -8.59
C GLU A 75 -13.78 -27.79 -8.29
N ALA A 76 -14.25 -27.87 -7.05
CA ALA A 76 -15.30 -28.80 -6.67
C ALA A 76 -16.60 -28.57 -7.46
N TYR A 77 -16.98 -27.30 -7.70
CA TYR A 77 -18.14 -26.95 -8.52
C TYR A 77 -17.95 -27.38 -9.99
N MET A 78 -16.77 -27.13 -10.59
CA MET A 78 -16.47 -27.54 -11.97
C MET A 78 -16.50 -29.06 -12.13
N LEU A 79 -16.13 -29.82 -11.10
CA LEU A 79 -16.22 -31.28 -11.08
C LEU A 79 -17.64 -31.81 -10.80
N GLY A 80 -18.63 -30.92 -10.65
CA GLY A 80 -20.01 -31.28 -10.32
C GLY A 80 -20.22 -31.77 -8.89
N ASN A 81 -19.23 -31.61 -8.01
CA ASN A 81 -19.32 -31.98 -6.62
C ASN A 81 -19.86 -30.80 -5.78
N LEU A 82 -21.18 -30.59 -5.87
CA LEU A 82 -21.87 -29.50 -5.19
C LEU A 82 -21.77 -29.57 -3.66
N GLU A 83 -21.69 -30.76 -3.06
CA GLU A 83 -21.55 -30.89 -1.61
C GLU A 83 -20.18 -30.38 -1.13
N SER A 84 -19.10 -30.77 -1.81
CA SER A 84 -17.77 -30.26 -1.49
C SER A 84 -17.65 -28.76 -1.77
N ALA A 85 -18.22 -28.26 -2.87
CA ALA A 85 -18.23 -26.82 -3.15
C ALA A 85 -18.91 -26.02 -2.03
N LYS A 86 -20.06 -26.49 -1.52
CA LYS A 86 -20.75 -25.88 -0.38
C LYS A 86 -19.92 -25.94 0.91
N ALA A 87 -19.22 -27.04 1.14
CA ALA A 87 -18.37 -27.20 2.32
C ALA A 87 -17.23 -26.17 2.32
N PHE A 88 -16.50 -26.07 1.21
CA PHE A 88 -15.42 -25.09 1.07
C PHE A 88 -15.93 -23.64 1.20
N LEU A 89 -17.02 -23.28 0.52
CA LEU A 89 -17.60 -21.93 0.61
C LEU A 89 -18.04 -21.54 2.02
N LYS A 90 -18.43 -22.51 2.84
CA LYS A 90 -18.83 -22.29 4.24
C LYS A 90 -17.63 -22.04 5.15
N GLU A 91 -16.48 -22.62 4.82
CA GLU A 91 -15.23 -22.45 5.59
C GLU A 91 -14.53 -21.14 5.29
N ILE A 92 -14.84 -20.48 4.16
CA ILE A 92 -14.32 -19.15 3.85
C ILE A 92 -14.74 -18.16 4.96
N PRO A 93 -13.77 -17.50 5.65
CA PRO A 93 -14.05 -16.52 6.69
C PRO A 93 -14.92 -15.37 6.19
N GLU A 94 -15.98 -14.98 6.93
CA GLU A 94 -16.96 -13.97 6.48
C GLU A 94 -16.35 -12.59 6.12
N ASN A 95 -15.15 -12.31 6.63
CA ASN A 95 -14.39 -11.11 6.30
C ASN A 95 -13.83 -11.14 4.85
N TYR A 96 -14.07 -12.21 4.06
CA TYR A 96 -13.76 -12.26 2.63
C TYR A 96 -14.36 -11.10 1.85
N LYS A 97 -15.48 -10.55 2.32
CA LYS A 97 -16.16 -9.39 1.74
C LYS A 97 -15.31 -8.12 1.71
N TYR A 98 -14.23 -8.05 2.51
CA TYR A 98 -13.29 -6.93 2.51
C TYR A 98 -12.18 -7.07 1.47
N TYR A 99 -12.12 -8.19 0.75
CA TYR A 99 -11.10 -8.48 -0.25
C TYR A 99 -11.68 -8.35 -1.65
N ALA A 100 -10.82 -8.03 -2.63
CA ALA A 100 -11.24 -7.85 -4.02
C ALA A 100 -11.83 -9.12 -4.69
N ILE A 101 -11.68 -10.29 -4.06
CA ILE A 101 -12.28 -11.57 -4.48
C ILE A 101 -13.74 -11.74 -4.02
N GLY A 102 -14.29 -10.80 -3.23
CA GLY A 102 -15.59 -10.94 -2.60
C GLY A 102 -16.74 -11.18 -3.58
N GLU A 103 -16.80 -10.41 -4.66
CA GLU A 103 -17.82 -10.55 -5.70
C GLU A 103 -17.78 -11.94 -6.36
N ASP A 104 -16.58 -12.47 -6.61
CA ASP A 104 -16.41 -13.79 -7.24
C ASP A 104 -16.87 -14.92 -6.32
N ILE A 105 -16.57 -14.80 -5.01
CA ILE A 105 -17.05 -15.74 -3.99
C ILE A 105 -18.57 -15.71 -3.92
N ASP A 106 -19.19 -14.53 -3.92
CA ASP A 106 -20.64 -14.39 -3.86
C ASP A 106 -21.31 -14.91 -5.14
N ALA A 107 -20.74 -14.64 -6.31
CA ALA A 107 -21.20 -15.20 -7.58
C ALA A 107 -21.11 -16.74 -7.57
N LEU A 108 -20.01 -17.30 -7.05
CA LEU A 108 -19.86 -18.75 -6.91
C LEU A 108 -20.85 -19.33 -5.90
N ARG A 109 -21.09 -18.66 -4.76
CA ARG A 109 -22.13 -19.04 -3.79
C ARG A 109 -23.50 -19.09 -4.46
N GLN A 110 -23.87 -18.07 -5.22
CA GLN A 110 -25.15 -18.07 -5.94
C GLN A 110 -25.26 -19.29 -6.85
N LYS A 111 -24.26 -19.56 -7.69
CA LYS A 111 -24.22 -20.73 -8.58
C LYS A 111 -24.36 -22.06 -7.83
N VAL A 112 -23.61 -22.23 -6.75
CA VAL A 112 -23.57 -23.47 -5.96
C VAL A 112 -24.86 -23.70 -5.17
N TYR A 113 -25.46 -22.65 -4.60
CA TYR A 113 -26.66 -22.76 -3.77
C TYR A 113 -27.97 -22.71 -4.55
N SER A 114 -28.01 -22.04 -5.69
CA SER A 114 -29.18 -22.02 -6.58
C SER A 114 -29.42 -23.35 -7.30
N GLY A 115 -28.44 -24.27 -7.32
CA GLY A 115 -28.58 -25.60 -7.91
C GLY A 115 -28.68 -25.62 -9.44
N ASN A 116 -28.64 -24.45 -10.08
CA ASN A 116 -28.49 -24.31 -11.52
C ASN A 116 -27.00 -24.49 -11.85
N MET A 117 -26.59 -25.74 -12.06
CA MET A 117 -25.37 -26.01 -12.78
C MET A 117 -25.64 -25.58 -14.23
N GLU A 118 -25.15 -24.41 -14.63
CA GLU A 118 -25.05 -24.11 -16.05
C GLU A 118 -24.28 -25.28 -16.66
N GLU A 119 -24.91 -25.98 -17.61
CA GLU A 119 -24.25 -27.05 -18.35
C GLU A 119 -22.92 -26.49 -18.84
N VAL A 120 -21.82 -27.04 -18.32
CA VAL A 120 -20.46 -26.74 -18.81
C VAL A 120 -20.54 -26.86 -20.32
N PRO A 121 -20.18 -25.83 -21.11
CA PRO A 121 -20.27 -25.92 -22.56
C PRO A 121 -19.44 -27.10 -23.01
N GLU A 122 -20.11 -28.21 -23.35
CA GLU A 122 -19.46 -29.31 -24.04
C GLU A 122 -18.90 -28.73 -25.34
N GLU A 123 -17.65 -29.06 -25.64
CA GLU A 123 -17.02 -28.69 -26.90
C GLU A 123 -17.96 -28.97 -28.09
N PRO A 124 -18.02 -28.06 -29.07
CA PRO A 124 -19.10 -28.03 -30.04
C PRO A 124 -19.06 -29.26 -30.94
N LYS A 125 -20.09 -30.11 -30.83
CA LYS A 125 -20.49 -31.00 -31.91
C LYS A 125 -21.53 -30.28 -32.77
N GLU A 126 -21.16 -30.02 -34.01
CA GLU A 126 -22.02 -29.51 -35.07
C GLU A 126 -23.35 -30.28 -35.17
N SER A 127 -24.47 -29.57 -35.04
CA SER A 127 -25.57 -29.61 -36.00
C SER A 127 -26.71 -28.65 -35.60
N ASP A 128 -27.14 -27.85 -36.56
CA ASP A 128 -28.13 -26.76 -36.55
C ASP A 128 -29.62 -27.19 -36.34
N PRO A 129 -30.59 -26.25 -36.19
CA PRO A 129 -31.64 -26.24 -35.14
C PRO A 129 -33.04 -26.71 -35.60
N PRO A 130 -34.09 -26.62 -34.74
CA PRO A 130 -34.96 -25.44 -34.83
C PRO A 130 -35.57 -24.92 -33.51
N ALA A 131 -36.06 -23.68 -33.61
CA ALA A 131 -36.69 -22.81 -32.64
C ALA A 131 -37.86 -23.39 -31.83
N THR A 132 -38.01 -22.90 -30.59
CA THR A 132 -39.33 -22.57 -30.00
C THR A 132 -39.23 -21.57 -28.84
N ASP A 133 -40.07 -20.55 -28.95
CA ASP A 133 -40.76 -19.75 -27.92
C ASP A 133 -39.96 -19.03 -26.80
N ARG A 134 -39.81 -17.72 -27.03
CA ARG A 134 -39.49 -16.68 -26.02
C ARG A 134 -40.66 -16.51 -25.05
N PRO A 135 -40.48 -16.65 -23.72
CA PRO A 135 -41.41 -16.08 -22.77
C PRO A 135 -41.16 -14.57 -22.62
N GLU A 136 -42.24 -13.78 -22.61
CA GLU A 136 -42.25 -12.37 -22.23
C GLU A 136 -41.74 -12.20 -20.79
N MET A 137 -40.72 -11.35 -20.62
CA MET A 137 -40.33 -10.87 -19.29
C MET A 137 -41.42 -9.95 -18.73
N THR A 138 -42.00 -10.34 -17.60
CA THR A 138 -42.95 -9.55 -16.82
C THR A 138 -42.24 -8.47 -15.99
N GLU A 139 -42.95 -7.37 -15.71
CA GLU A 139 -42.44 -6.19 -14.98
C GLU A 139 -41.93 -6.45 -13.55
N GLU A 140 -42.25 -7.59 -12.93
CA GLU A 140 -41.71 -7.97 -11.62
C GLU A 140 -40.19 -8.15 -11.62
N SER A 141 -39.59 -8.45 -12.78
CA SER A 141 -38.13 -8.60 -12.93
C SER A 141 -37.37 -7.27 -12.91
N LYS A 142 -38.02 -6.12 -13.10
CA LYS A 142 -37.34 -4.81 -13.02
C LYS A 142 -37.24 -4.29 -11.58
N LEU A 143 -38.21 -4.64 -10.74
CA LEU A 143 -38.27 -4.19 -9.35
C LEU A 143 -37.28 -4.94 -8.43
N SER A 144 -36.86 -6.14 -8.81
CA SER A 144 -35.83 -6.92 -8.08
C SER A 144 -34.42 -6.42 -8.37
N VAL A 145 -34.14 -6.00 -9.62
CA VAL A 145 -32.81 -5.53 -10.04
C VAL A 145 -32.46 -4.17 -9.43
N GLU A 146 -33.41 -3.22 -9.34
CA GLU A 146 -33.17 -1.92 -8.68
C GLU A 146 -32.90 -2.06 -7.17
N LYS A 147 -33.52 -3.04 -6.51
CA LYS A 147 -33.26 -3.33 -5.09
C LYS A 147 -31.93 -4.01 -4.84
N GLU A 148 -31.44 -4.84 -5.76
CA GLU A 148 -30.13 -5.46 -5.67
C GLU A 148 -29.01 -4.44 -5.92
N GLU A 149 -29.17 -3.52 -6.88
CA GLU A 149 -28.20 -2.43 -7.10
C GLU A 149 -28.12 -1.46 -5.92
N GLU A 150 -29.25 -1.09 -5.32
CA GLU A 150 -29.26 -0.19 -4.15
C GLU A 150 -28.67 -0.86 -2.90
N PHE A 151 -28.79 -2.18 -2.79
CA PHE A 151 -28.17 -2.96 -1.73
C PHE A 151 -26.65 -3.06 -1.92
N SER A 152 -26.19 -3.33 -3.14
CA SER A 152 -24.78 -3.40 -3.51
C SER A 152 -24.03 -2.08 -3.24
N ARG A 153 -24.60 -0.92 -3.63
CA ARG A 153 -23.97 0.39 -3.38
C ARG A 153 -23.87 0.76 -1.89
N ARG A 154 -24.83 0.29 -1.07
CA ARG A 154 -24.80 0.50 0.39
C ARG A 154 -23.70 -0.33 1.03
N GLU A 155 -23.49 -1.57 0.60
CA GLU A 155 -22.40 -2.41 1.11
C GLU A 155 -21.02 -1.87 0.69
N GLU A 156 -20.85 -1.41 -0.55
CA GLU A 156 -19.61 -0.77 -1.02
C GLU A 156 -19.21 0.43 -0.15
N THR A 157 -20.17 1.31 0.17
CA THR A 157 -19.92 2.48 1.01
C THR A 157 -19.47 2.08 2.42
N ASP A 158 -20.04 1.02 2.99
CA ASP A 158 -19.63 0.51 4.32
C ASP A 158 -18.20 -0.07 4.29
N LEU A 159 -17.81 -0.71 3.18
CA LEU A 159 -16.43 -1.21 2.97
C LEU A 159 -15.43 -0.06 2.85
N GLU A 160 -15.75 0.97 2.07
CA GLU A 160 -14.90 2.16 1.96
C GLU A 160 -14.69 2.83 3.31
N LEU A 161 -15.74 2.95 4.12
CA LEU A 161 -15.67 3.48 5.48
C LEU A 161 -14.75 2.64 6.37
N GLN A 162 -14.77 1.31 6.26
CA GLN A 162 -13.89 0.45 7.04
C GLN A 162 -12.43 0.57 6.61
N GLN A 163 -12.15 0.66 5.30
CA GLN A 163 -10.79 0.90 4.80
C GLN A 163 -10.25 2.26 5.26
N ILE A 164 -11.09 3.30 5.24
CA ILE A 164 -10.75 4.63 5.76
C ILE A 164 -10.36 4.55 7.24
N HIS A 165 -11.11 3.82 8.05
CA HIS A 165 -10.80 3.65 9.47
C HIS A 165 -9.45 2.97 9.72
N GLU A 166 -9.10 1.94 8.94
CA GLU A 166 -7.79 1.28 9.07
C GLU A 166 -6.65 2.20 8.62
N LEU A 167 -6.84 2.98 7.55
CA LEU A 167 -5.85 4.00 7.15
C LEU A 167 -5.61 5.04 8.26
N ILE A 168 -6.66 5.45 8.97
CA ILE A 168 -6.54 6.34 10.15
C ILE A 168 -5.75 5.67 11.27
N LYS A 169 -6.03 4.40 11.59
CA LYS A 169 -5.29 3.66 12.63
C LYS A 169 -3.81 3.47 12.28
N SER A 170 -3.51 3.23 11.01
CA SER A 170 -2.15 3.00 10.53
C SER A 170 -1.36 4.30 10.27
N GLY A 171 -1.97 5.48 10.48
CA GLY A 171 -1.30 6.77 10.32
C GLY A 171 -1.20 7.29 8.88
N TYR A 172 -1.88 6.66 7.92
CA TYR A 172 -1.93 7.10 6.51
C TYR A 172 -2.98 8.20 6.31
N LEU A 173 -2.81 9.33 7.00
CA LEU A 173 -3.84 10.35 7.16
C LEU A 173 -4.25 11.02 5.84
N ASP A 174 -3.30 11.25 4.93
CA ASP A 174 -3.59 11.88 3.63
C ASP A 174 -4.43 10.98 2.73
N GLN A 175 -4.12 9.68 2.68
CA GLN A 175 -4.87 8.70 1.91
C GLN A 175 -6.27 8.48 2.50
N ALA A 176 -6.37 8.42 3.84
CA ALA A 176 -7.65 8.36 4.54
C ALA A 176 -8.52 9.58 4.17
N LYS A 177 -7.95 10.79 4.19
CA LYS A 177 -8.65 12.04 3.86
C LYS A 177 -9.12 12.08 2.41
N GLU A 178 -8.28 11.65 1.46
CA GLU A 178 -8.65 11.59 0.05
C GLU A 178 -9.86 10.67 -0.17
N ARG A 179 -9.81 9.45 0.39
CA ARG A 179 -10.92 8.48 0.30
C ARG A 179 -12.20 8.98 0.97
N LEU A 180 -12.07 9.68 2.09
CA LEU A 180 -13.22 10.26 2.79
C LEU A 180 -13.88 11.41 2.00
N ASN A 181 -13.14 12.07 1.11
CA ASN A 181 -13.67 13.07 0.19
C ASN A 181 -14.25 12.47 -1.10
N SER A 182 -13.87 11.23 -1.46
CA SER A 182 -14.41 10.52 -2.61
C SER A 182 -15.68 9.72 -2.29
N LEU A 183 -16.08 9.62 -1.01
CA LEU A 183 -17.31 8.93 -0.62
C LEU A 183 -18.54 9.49 -1.35
N PRO A 184 -19.48 8.62 -1.74
CA PRO A 184 -20.69 9.04 -2.45
C PRO A 184 -21.56 9.98 -1.61
N SER A 185 -22.36 10.83 -2.25
CA SER A 185 -23.21 11.80 -1.55
C SER A 185 -24.53 11.21 -1.02
N ASP A 186 -24.97 10.09 -1.57
CA ASP A 186 -26.24 9.38 -1.30
C ASP A 186 -26.09 8.30 -0.21
N MET A 187 -25.29 8.61 0.82
CA MET A 187 -25.10 7.74 1.99
C MET A 187 -26.33 7.71 2.91
N THR A 188 -26.52 6.55 3.56
CA THR A 188 -27.45 6.42 4.69
C THR A 188 -27.03 7.29 5.88
N ASP A 189 -27.96 7.59 6.79
CA ASP A 189 -27.66 8.42 7.97
C ASP A 189 -26.55 7.81 8.85
N GLY A 190 -26.52 6.49 9.00
CA GLY A 190 -25.49 5.79 9.76
C GLY A 190 -24.10 5.88 9.12
N GLN A 191 -24.02 5.74 7.79
CA GLN A 191 -22.77 5.91 7.04
C GLN A 191 -22.25 7.34 7.12
N ARG A 192 -23.16 8.32 7.00
CA ARG A 192 -22.84 9.74 7.12
C ARG A 192 -22.28 10.06 8.51
N GLN A 193 -22.88 9.51 9.56
CA GLN A 193 -22.40 9.64 10.93
C GLN A 193 -20.99 9.04 11.11
N LYS A 194 -20.73 7.85 10.57
CA LYS A 194 -19.39 7.22 10.59
C LYS A 194 -18.36 8.07 9.84
N ALA A 195 -18.68 8.53 8.64
CA ALA A 195 -17.81 9.40 7.86
C ALA A 195 -17.45 10.68 8.63
N GLU A 196 -18.42 11.28 9.32
CA GLU A 196 -18.21 12.48 10.12
C GLU A 196 -17.39 12.20 11.39
N GLN A 197 -17.58 11.04 12.03
CA GLN A 197 -16.70 10.56 13.10
C GLN A 197 -15.25 10.44 12.61
N TYR A 198 -15.01 9.78 11.48
CA TYR A 198 -13.67 9.63 10.91
C TYR A 198 -13.04 10.95 10.50
N ARG A 199 -13.82 11.94 10.00
CA ARG A 199 -13.33 13.31 9.77
C ARG A 199 -12.85 13.97 11.05
N SER A 200 -13.58 13.77 12.16
CA SER A 200 -13.19 14.30 13.46
C SER A 200 -11.90 13.65 13.95
N GLU A 201 -11.81 12.32 13.90
CA GLU A 201 -10.61 11.55 14.29
C GLU A 201 -9.38 11.98 13.48
N LEU A 202 -9.52 12.15 12.16
CA LEU A 202 -8.48 12.69 11.28
C LEU A 202 -8.01 14.08 11.70
N SER A 203 -8.93 14.99 11.99
CA SER A 203 -8.60 16.34 12.45
C SER A 203 -7.84 16.31 13.78
N ASP A 204 -8.23 15.43 14.70
CA ASP A 204 -7.60 15.35 16.01
C ASP A 204 -6.21 14.70 15.95
N GLN A 205 -6.03 13.66 15.12
CA GLN A 205 -4.71 13.10 14.84
C GLN A 205 -3.80 14.10 14.13
N GLN A 206 -4.28 14.82 13.12
CA GLN A 206 -3.49 15.87 12.45
C GLN A 206 -3.05 16.98 13.39
N LYS A 207 -3.89 17.37 14.36
CA LYS A 207 -3.51 18.34 15.41
C LYS A 207 -2.44 17.78 16.34
N ASN A 208 -2.52 16.49 16.68
CA ASN A 208 -1.53 15.82 17.52
C ASN A 208 -0.20 15.67 16.79
N ASP A 209 -0.18 15.28 15.52
CA ASP A 209 1.04 15.23 14.69
C ASP A 209 1.66 16.63 14.54
N THR A 210 0.83 17.66 14.36
CA THR A 210 1.31 19.05 14.32
C THR A 210 1.85 19.52 15.67
N GLN A 211 1.32 19.01 16.79
CA GLN A 211 1.81 19.32 18.14
C GLN A 211 3.05 18.51 18.53
N GLU A 212 3.17 17.24 18.11
CA GLU A 212 4.36 16.42 18.30
C GLU A 212 5.52 16.89 17.42
N ASN A 213 5.26 17.31 16.17
CA ASN A 213 6.27 17.99 15.36
C ASN A 213 6.65 19.37 15.90
N LYS A 214 5.74 20.09 16.57
CA LYS A 214 6.12 21.30 17.33
C LYS A 214 6.92 20.99 18.60
N LYS A 215 6.84 19.78 19.14
CA LYS A 215 7.62 19.33 20.30
C LYS A 215 8.99 18.76 19.89
N SER A 216 9.12 18.22 18.68
CA SER A 216 10.43 17.84 18.11
C SER A 216 11.22 19.05 17.60
N ASP A 217 10.54 20.12 17.15
CA ASP A 217 11.17 21.38 16.73
C ASP A 217 11.74 22.20 17.91
N THR A 218 11.34 21.89 19.15
CA THR A 218 11.98 22.40 20.37
C THR A 218 13.29 21.68 20.75
N ASP A 219 13.55 20.48 20.21
CA ASP A 219 14.75 19.69 20.53
C ASP A 219 15.90 19.93 19.55
N PHE A 220 15.64 20.56 18.40
CA PHE A 220 16.69 20.95 17.46
C PHE A 220 17.17 22.37 17.72
N THR A 221 18.07 22.48 18.69
CA THR A 221 18.72 23.73 19.12
C THR A 221 20.02 23.97 18.33
N PRO A 222 20.55 25.21 18.33
CA PRO A 222 21.85 25.49 17.70
C PRO A 222 22.97 24.61 18.28
N GLU A 223 22.92 24.29 19.56
CA GLU A 223 23.93 23.46 20.23
C GLU A 223 23.95 22.03 19.66
N LYS A 224 22.77 21.46 19.39
CA LYS A 224 22.64 20.13 18.79
C LYS A 224 23.11 20.12 17.33
N ALA A 225 22.81 21.19 16.58
CA ALA A 225 23.33 21.37 15.23
C ALA A 225 24.86 21.49 15.20
N ALA A 226 25.45 22.25 16.14
CA ALA A 226 26.89 22.34 16.30
C ALA A 226 27.52 20.97 16.64
N GLU A 227 26.87 20.16 17.48
CA GLU A 227 27.33 18.80 17.81
C GLU A 227 27.43 17.91 16.57
N TYR A 228 26.42 17.94 15.69
CA TYR A 228 26.43 17.16 14.45
C TYR A 228 27.58 17.54 13.52
N VAL A 229 27.81 18.84 13.34
CA VAL A 229 28.93 19.32 12.51
C VAL A 229 30.28 18.95 13.12
N ARG A 230 30.46 19.12 14.45
CA ARG A 230 31.69 18.72 15.14
C ARG A 230 31.99 17.24 14.97
N ARG A 231 30.97 16.38 15.10
CA ARG A 231 31.12 14.94 14.93
C ARG A 231 31.56 14.56 13.51
N GLN A 232 31.01 15.22 12.50
CA GLN A 232 31.28 14.89 11.09
C GLN A 232 32.61 15.46 10.59
N TYR A 233 32.96 16.68 10.98
CA TYR A 233 34.14 17.39 10.48
C TYR A 233 35.30 17.45 11.48
N GLN A 234 35.14 16.85 12.67
CA GLN A 234 36.16 16.83 13.74
C GLN A 234 36.66 18.23 14.11
N LEU A 235 35.76 19.22 14.09
CA LEU A 235 36.08 20.61 14.41
C LEU A 235 36.19 20.80 15.92
N GLU A 236 37.24 21.49 16.36
CA GLU A 236 37.40 21.96 17.73
C GLU A 236 36.94 23.42 17.85
N GLY A 237 36.32 23.78 18.98
CA GLY A 237 35.91 25.16 19.27
C GLY A 237 34.41 25.42 19.25
N ASP A 238 34.05 26.67 19.51
CA ASP A 238 32.67 27.13 19.52
C ASP A 238 32.19 27.52 18.12
N LEU A 239 31.12 26.87 17.66
CA LEU A 239 30.46 27.16 16.39
C LEU A 239 29.17 28.00 16.61
N GLY A 240 28.78 28.21 17.87
CA GLY A 240 27.45 28.66 18.30
C GLY A 240 26.99 29.99 17.70
N ASP A 241 27.92 30.91 17.45
CA ASP A 241 27.58 32.25 16.92
C ASP A 241 27.35 32.25 15.39
N GLY A 242 27.74 31.19 14.68
CA GLY A 242 27.65 31.10 13.22
C GLY A 242 26.39 30.40 12.69
N LEU A 243 25.57 29.84 13.57
CA LEU A 243 24.41 29.02 13.21
C LEU A 243 23.15 29.87 13.03
N VAL A 244 22.67 29.99 11.80
CA VAL A 244 21.46 30.74 11.46
C VAL A 244 20.32 29.76 11.23
N ALA A 245 19.25 29.87 12.03
CA ALA A 245 18.05 29.06 11.82
C ALA A 245 17.36 29.44 10.50
N LYS A 246 16.97 28.42 9.74
CA LYS A 246 16.27 28.50 8.46
C LYS A 246 15.15 27.45 8.45
N TYR A 247 14.27 27.56 7.47
CA TYR A 247 13.16 26.63 7.28
C TYR A 247 13.08 26.24 5.80
N ASP A 248 12.86 24.96 5.52
CA ASP A 248 12.65 24.47 4.16
C ASP A 248 11.22 24.73 3.67
N ALA A 249 10.89 24.24 2.47
CA ALA A 249 9.56 24.43 1.86
C ALA A 249 8.44 23.69 2.62
N ASP A 250 8.78 22.62 3.32
CA ASP A 250 7.86 21.78 4.10
C ASP A 250 7.70 22.31 5.54
N GLY A 251 8.46 23.35 5.91
CA GLY A 251 8.42 24.00 7.21
C GLY A 251 9.35 23.37 8.24
N ASN A 252 10.24 22.47 7.85
CA ASN A 252 11.21 21.86 8.76
C ASN A 252 12.36 22.83 9.03
N LYS A 253 12.73 22.96 10.30
CA LYS A 253 13.84 23.79 10.73
C LYS A 253 15.18 23.13 10.43
N TYR A 254 16.10 23.91 9.87
CA TYR A 254 17.49 23.55 9.71
C TYR A 254 18.40 24.70 10.14
N TYR A 255 19.67 24.42 10.43
CA TYR A 255 20.67 25.45 10.70
C TYR A 255 21.65 25.58 9.55
N GLU A 256 21.87 26.81 9.10
CA GLU A 256 22.91 27.16 8.15
C GLU A 256 24.16 27.59 8.90
N LEU A 257 25.32 27.05 8.52
CA LEU A 257 26.62 27.36 9.09
C LEU A 257 27.65 27.52 7.98
N MET A 258 28.50 28.55 8.07
CA MET A 258 29.69 28.66 7.23
C MET A 258 30.92 28.21 8.02
N ILE A 259 31.70 27.29 7.47
CA ILE A 259 32.98 26.87 8.04
C ILE A 259 34.10 27.11 7.03
N GLN A 260 35.30 27.41 7.52
CA GLN A 260 36.52 27.38 6.72
C GLN A 260 37.16 26.00 6.87
N SER A 261 37.40 25.32 5.75
CA SER A 261 38.14 24.06 5.69
C SER A 261 39.50 24.32 5.07
N GLY A 262 40.57 23.73 5.63
CA GLY A 262 41.93 23.97 5.18
C GLY A 262 42.62 25.18 5.82
N SER A 263 43.81 25.51 5.33
CA SER A 263 44.66 26.59 5.87
C SER A 263 45.53 27.17 4.77
N GLY A 264 45.86 28.46 4.86
CA GLY A 264 46.69 29.13 3.86
C GLY A 264 45.97 29.36 2.54
N ASP A 265 46.68 29.14 1.43
CA ASP A 265 46.14 29.36 0.07
C ASP A 265 45.10 28.30 -0.36
N ASP A 266 45.03 27.17 0.36
CA ASP A 266 44.08 26.07 0.13
C ASP A 266 42.83 26.16 1.03
N ALA A 267 42.56 27.34 1.61
CA ALA A 267 41.37 27.54 2.44
C ALA A 267 40.10 27.61 1.58
N GLU A 268 39.15 26.72 1.84
CA GLU A 268 37.81 26.73 1.22
C GLU A 268 36.76 27.17 2.25
N ILE A 269 35.76 27.95 1.81
CA ILE A 269 34.59 28.29 2.61
C ILE A 269 33.45 27.35 2.20
N LEU A 270 32.95 26.59 3.18
CA LEU A 270 31.83 25.67 3.01
C LEU A 270 30.58 26.24 3.67
N THR A 271 29.47 26.26 2.95
CA THR A 271 28.14 26.49 3.53
C THR A 271 27.48 25.15 3.80
N LEU A 272 27.08 24.93 5.05
CA LEU A 272 26.47 23.70 5.54
C LEU A 272 25.02 23.93 5.93
N HIS A 273 24.15 23.00 5.55
CA HIS A 273 22.78 22.89 6.08
C HIS A 273 22.73 21.68 7.01
N VAL A 274 22.31 21.91 8.26
CA VAL A 274 22.25 20.91 9.33
C VAL A 274 20.80 20.67 9.72
N PHE A 275 20.33 19.45 9.59
CA PHE A 275 18.94 19.06 9.80
C PHE A 275 18.74 18.35 11.15
N GLY A 276 17.49 18.32 11.63
CA GLY A 276 17.13 17.77 12.95
C GLY A 276 17.38 16.27 13.11
N ASP A 277 17.46 15.53 12.00
CA ASP A 277 17.78 14.10 11.93
C ASP A 277 19.29 13.80 12.07
N GLY A 278 20.14 14.83 12.06
CA GLY A 278 21.60 14.69 12.09
C GLY A 278 22.29 14.76 10.75
N THR A 279 21.53 14.95 9.66
CA THR A 279 22.09 15.11 8.31
C THR A 279 22.80 16.47 8.17
N VAL A 280 24.00 16.47 7.61
CA VAL A 280 24.78 17.69 7.28
C VAL A 280 25.07 17.70 5.78
N GLN A 281 24.55 18.69 5.06
CA GLN A 281 24.71 18.84 3.62
C GLN A 281 25.58 20.05 3.28
N VAL A 282 26.51 19.90 2.33
CA VAL A 282 27.28 21.02 1.76
C VAL A 282 26.47 21.62 0.61
N THR A 283 26.12 22.89 0.71
CA THR A 283 25.29 23.58 -0.30
C THR A 283 26.07 24.55 -1.18
N ASP A 284 27.20 25.06 -0.70
CA ASP A 284 28.09 25.94 -1.47
C ASP A 284 29.56 25.70 -1.08
N ARG A 285 30.47 25.88 -2.05
CA ARG A 285 31.92 25.81 -1.88
C ARG A 285 32.56 26.99 -2.60
N ARG A 286 33.32 27.81 -1.87
CA ARG A 286 33.99 29.01 -2.39
C ARG A 286 35.47 29.06 -2.04
#